data_AF-A0A959XLS6-F1
#
_entry.id   AF-A0A959XLS6-F1
#
_cell.length_a   1.000
_cell.length_b   1.000
_cell.length_c   1.000
_cell.angle_alpha   90.00
_cell.angle_beta   90.00
_cell.angle_gamma   90.00
#
_symmetry.space_group_name_H-M   'P 1'
#
loop_
_entity.id
_entity.type
_entity.pdbx_description
1 polymer ?
#
loop_
_entity_poly.entity_id
_entity_poly.type
_entity_poly.pdbx_seq_one_letter_code
_entity_poly.pdbx_strand_id
1 'polypeptide(L)'
;MTLMRTNIWSAFLAASALLTACGGDPPPQDSLDVDTAVDSAALSDRMKKTKNIFYNIPSPMETAALLKKAGAEYNSKILNDVKNVDKYTAASKQALNLGVYGADLSYASVFNHTQESMFFTSCSKKLADRLGVSSAFNDSTIELMQKHQNDRDALLDVISETYWGVDAYLKENDRDNI
;
A
#
# COMPACT_ATOMS: atom_id res chain seq x y z
N MET A 1 -24.82 -63.79 -35.81
CA MET A 1 -24.96 -63.51 -34.36
C MET A 1 -23.55 -63.41 -33.80
N THR A 2 -23.03 -62.30 -33.27
CA THR A 2 -23.64 -61.03 -32.83
C THR A 2 -22.49 -60.01 -32.79
N LEU A 3 -22.67 -58.82 -33.38
CA LEU A 3 -21.72 -57.71 -33.27
C LEU A 3 -21.69 -57.19 -31.83
N MET A 4 -20.50 -57.05 -31.24
CA MET A 4 -20.28 -56.36 -29.98
C MET A 4 -19.95 -54.89 -30.28
N ARG A 5 -20.95 -54.01 -30.21
CA ARG A 5 -20.77 -52.55 -30.22
C ARG A 5 -20.19 -52.13 -28.87
N THR A 6 -18.92 -51.75 -28.83
CA THR A 6 -18.31 -51.14 -27.66
C THR A 6 -18.76 -49.68 -27.55
N ASN A 7 -19.50 -49.36 -26.50
CA ASN A 7 -19.99 -48.03 -26.18
C ASN A 7 -18.82 -47.18 -25.63
N ILE A 8 -18.15 -46.45 -26.53
CA ILE A 8 -17.04 -45.53 -26.20
C ILE A 8 -17.55 -44.21 -25.56
N TRP A 9 -18.87 -44.02 -25.47
CA TRP A 9 -19.46 -42.76 -24.98
C TRP A 9 -19.39 -42.56 -23.46
N SER A 10 -19.19 -43.63 -22.68
CA SER A 10 -19.23 -43.56 -21.21
C SER A 10 -17.91 -43.06 -20.58
N ALA A 11 -16.82 -43.01 -21.34
CA ALA A 11 -15.50 -42.59 -20.82
C ALA A 11 -15.30 -41.07 -20.81
N PHE A 12 -16.09 -40.30 -21.57
CA PHE A 12 -15.95 -38.84 -21.65
C PHE A 12 -16.67 -38.06 -20.53
N LEU A 13 -17.62 -38.68 -19.83
CA LEU A 13 -18.39 -38.02 -18.77
C LEU A 13 -17.69 -38.01 -17.40
N ALA A 14 -16.67 -38.85 -17.20
CA ALA A 14 -15.91 -38.90 -15.94
C ALA A 14 -14.76 -37.89 -15.87
N ALA A 15 -14.37 -37.26 -17.00
CA ALA A 15 -13.22 -36.35 -17.06
C ALA A 15 -13.57 -34.87 -16.79
N SER A 16 -14.86 -34.49 -16.70
CA SER A 16 -15.28 -33.11 -16.43
C SER A 16 -15.46 -32.77 -14.94
N ALA A 17 -15.27 -33.73 -14.03
CA ALA A 17 -15.49 -33.52 -12.59
C ALA A 17 -14.25 -33.02 -11.82
N LEU A 18 -13.13 -32.70 -12.49
CA LEU A 18 -11.88 -32.31 -11.84
C LEU A 18 -11.50 -30.82 -11.99
N LEU A 19 -12.38 -29.96 -12.53
CA LEU A 19 -12.10 -28.52 -12.68
C LEU A 19 -12.80 -27.62 -11.66
N THR A 20 -13.46 -28.15 -10.63
CA THR A 20 -13.91 -27.34 -9.49
C THR A 20 -12.78 -27.23 -8.46
N ALA A 21 -11.70 -26.57 -8.84
CA ALA A 21 -10.61 -26.20 -7.94
C ALA A 21 -10.47 -24.67 -7.91
N CYS A 22 -10.63 -24.12 -6.71
CA CYS A 22 -10.33 -22.74 -6.34
C CYS A 22 -11.17 -21.62 -6.98
N GLY A 23 -12.46 -21.57 -6.63
CA GLY A 23 -13.06 -20.29 -6.26
C GLY A 23 -12.57 -19.93 -4.86
N GLY A 24 -11.41 -19.29 -4.76
CA GLY A 24 -10.93 -18.75 -3.49
C GLY A 24 -11.83 -17.57 -3.12
N ASP A 25 -12.46 -17.64 -1.95
CA ASP A 25 -13.15 -16.49 -1.38
C ASP A 25 -12.16 -15.31 -1.32
N PRO A 26 -12.61 -14.07 -1.64
CA PRO A 26 -11.78 -12.90 -1.42
C PRO A 26 -11.31 -12.92 0.04
N PRO A 27 -10.03 -12.57 0.31
CA PRO A 27 -9.49 -12.59 1.67
C PRO A 27 -10.42 -11.78 2.58
N PRO A 28 -10.64 -12.23 3.84
CA PRO A 28 -11.52 -11.54 4.77
C PRO A 28 -11.18 -10.05 4.77
N GLN A 29 -12.12 -9.24 4.27
CA GLN A 29 -11.97 -7.80 4.25
C GLN A 29 -12.24 -7.36 5.68
N ASP A 30 -11.17 -7.34 6.47
CA ASP A 30 -11.16 -6.81 7.82
C ASP A 30 -11.60 -5.34 7.69
N SER A 31 -12.87 -5.06 8.01
CA SER A 31 -13.31 -3.68 8.14
C SER A 31 -12.43 -3.06 9.22
N LEU A 32 -11.95 -1.84 8.97
CA LEU A 32 -11.32 -1.02 10.00
C LEU A 32 -12.40 -0.58 11.00
N ASP A 33 -12.95 -1.55 11.71
CA ASP A 33 -13.85 -1.35 12.82
C ASP A 33 -12.98 -0.97 14.01
N VAL A 34 -12.92 0.32 14.29
CA VAL A 34 -12.34 0.82 15.52
C VAL A 34 -13.22 0.28 16.64
N ASP A 35 -12.73 -0.72 17.37
CA ASP A 35 -13.45 -1.39 18.44
C ASP A 35 -14.15 -0.37 19.36
N THR A 36 -15.47 -0.26 19.22
CA THR A 36 -16.31 0.70 19.96
C THR A 36 -16.58 0.25 21.39
N ALA A 37 -16.06 -0.92 21.80
CA ALA A 37 -16.12 -1.40 23.19
C ALA A 37 -15.17 -0.64 24.15
N VAL A 38 -14.35 0.28 23.63
CA VAL A 38 -13.51 1.17 24.45
C VAL A 38 -14.36 2.30 25.01
N ASP A 39 -14.30 2.51 26.33
CA ASP A 39 -14.92 3.65 27.02
C ASP A 39 -14.75 4.96 26.21
N SER A 40 -15.87 5.56 25.82
CA SER A 40 -15.93 6.73 24.94
C SER A 40 -15.07 7.90 25.42
N ALA A 41 -14.89 8.04 26.74
CA ALA A 41 -14.01 9.05 27.32
C ALA A 41 -12.52 8.70 27.10
N ALA A 42 -12.14 7.44 27.32
CA ALA A 42 -10.80 6.94 27.08
C ALA A 42 -10.42 6.98 25.59
N LEU A 43 -11.37 6.67 24.69
CA LEU A 43 -11.18 6.77 23.24
C LEU A 43 -10.99 8.23 22.79
N SER A 44 -11.81 9.16 23.29
CA SER A 44 -11.69 10.59 23.01
C SER A 44 -10.32 11.15 23.43
N ASP A 45 -9.86 10.79 24.64
CA ASP A 45 -8.55 11.20 25.13
C ASP A 45 -7.40 10.60 24.33
N ARG A 46 -7.53 9.34 23.89
CA ARG A 46 -6.57 8.70 22.98
C ARG A 46 -6.51 9.43 21.65
N MET A 47 -7.64 9.72 21.02
CA MET A 47 -7.70 10.45 19.75
C MET A 47 -7.11 11.86 19.88
N LYS A 48 -7.40 12.59 20.96
CA LYS A 48 -6.79 13.90 21.23
C LYS A 48 -5.27 13.82 21.37
N LYS A 49 -4.75 12.82 22.10
CA LYS A 49 -3.30 12.60 22.23
C LYS A 49 -2.66 12.23 20.89
N THR A 50 -3.27 11.33 20.12
CA THR A 50 -2.79 10.95 18.78
C THR A 50 -2.75 12.15 17.84
N LYS A 51 -3.82 12.97 17.82
CA LYS A 51 -3.89 14.20 17.03
C LYS A 51 -2.81 15.20 17.42
N ASN A 52 -2.55 15.34 18.72
CA ASN A 52 -1.47 16.21 19.22
C ASN A 52 -0.08 15.67 18.82
N ILE A 53 0.14 14.36 18.84
CA ILE A 53 1.39 13.77 18.35
C ILE A 53 1.56 14.03 16.85
N PHE A 54 0.51 13.78 16.06
CA PHE A 54 0.55 13.93 14.61
C PHE A 54 0.93 15.35 14.15
N TYR A 55 0.39 16.40 14.80
CA TYR A 55 0.71 17.79 14.43
C TYR A 55 2.07 18.30 14.92
N ASN A 56 2.71 17.61 15.86
CA ASN A 56 3.98 18.05 16.45
C ASN A 56 5.19 17.30 15.88
N ILE A 57 4.99 16.26 15.06
CA ILE A 57 6.07 15.52 14.43
C ILE A 57 6.21 15.99 12.98
N PRO A 58 7.45 16.29 12.51
CA PRO A 58 7.68 16.64 11.10
C PRO A 58 7.25 15.49 10.19
N SER A 59 6.83 15.82 8.97
CA SER A 59 6.50 14.81 7.95
C SER A 59 7.69 13.89 7.65
N PRO A 60 7.48 12.70 7.06
CA PRO A 60 8.58 11.81 6.70
C PRO A 60 9.64 12.47 5.81
N MET A 61 9.22 13.31 4.85
CA MET A 61 10.13 14.05 3.98
C MET A 61 10.95 15.09 4.75
N GLU A 62 10.31 15.89 5.63
CA GLU A 62 11.01 16.85 6.48
C GLU A 62 11.97 16.15 7.44
N THR A 63 11.56 15.03 8.03
CA THR A 63 12.38 14.21 8.91
C THR A 63 13.62 13.71 8.18
N ALA A 64 13.47 13.15 6.99
CA ALA A 64 14.59 12.71 6.17
C ALA A 64 15.53 13.87 5.81
N ALA A 65 14.97 15.05 5.49
CA ALA A 65 15.77 16.24 5.17
C ALA A 65 16.57 16.73 6.38
N LEU A 66 15.98 16.71 7.59
CA LEU A 66 16.67 17.03 8.83
C LEU A 66 17.80 16.04 9.13
N LEU A 67 17.56 14.73 8.94
CA LEU A 67 18.59 13.70 9.12
C LEU A 67 19.79 13.92 8.17
N LYS A 68 19.51 14.14 6.88
CA LYS A 68 20.55 14.43 5.89
C LYS A 68 21.32 15.71 6.22
N LYS A 69 20.62 16.76 6.66
CA LYS A 69 21.23 18.03 7.09
C LYS A 69 22.10 17.86 8.34
N ALA A 70 21.73 16.95 9.25
CA ALA A 70 22.50 16.60 10.43
C ALA A 70 23.74 15.74 10.12
N GLY A 71 23.95 15.34 8.86
CA GLY A 71 25.10 14.54 8.42
C GLY A 71 24.89 13.03 8.54
N ALA A 72 23.65 12.57 8.72
CA ALA A 72 23.37 11.14 8.61
C ALA A 72 23.67 10.63 7.19
N GLU A 73 24.13 9.39 7.09
CA GLU A 73 24.28 8.68 5.83
C GLU A 73 23.04 7.84 5.52
N TYR A 74 22.80 7.56 4.25
CA TYR A 74 21.72 6.65 3.86
C TYR A 74 21.97 5.25 4.42
N ASN A 75 20.91 4.62 4.89
CA ASN A 75 20.95 3.27 5.44
C ASN A 75 19.75 2.50 4.92
N SER A 76 19.97 1.56 4.00
CA SER A 76 18.89 0.74 3.45
C SER A 76 18.34 -0.30 4.44
N LYS A 77 19.08 -0.62 5.51
CA LYS A 77 18.71 -1.67 6.47
C LYS A 77 17.56 -1.27 7.41
N ILE A 78 17.25 0.02 7.49
CA ILE A 78 16.14 0.53 8.32
C ILE A 78 14.82 0.62 7.53
N LEU A 79 14.85 0.32 6.23
CA LEU A 79 13.71 0.41 5.34
C LEU A 79 12.93 -0.91 5.32
N ASN A 80 11.63 -0.82 5.04
CA ASN A 80 10.79 -1.99 4.89
C ASN A 80 11.21 -2.80 3.66
N ASP A 81 11.34 -4.11 3.79
CA ASP A 81 11.68 -4.97 2.65
C ASP A 81 10.53 -4.92 1.63
N VAL A 82 10.85 -4.58 0.38
CA VAL A 82 9.91 -4.52 -0.75
C VAL A 82 9.21 -5.87 -0.99
N LYS A 83 9.83 -6.98 -0.58
CA LYS A 83 9.26 -8.34 -0.66
C LYS A 83 8.10 -8.55 0.32
N ASN A 84 7.88 -7.65 1.28
CA ASN A 84 6.78 -7.75 2.22
C ASN A 84 5.45 -7.24 1.68
N VAL A 85 5.44 -6.49 0.56
CA VAL A 85 4.22 -5.86 0.03
C VAL A 85 3.06 -6.85 -0.19
N ASP A 86 3.37 -8.08 -0.59
CA ASP A 86 2.38 -9.14 -0.81
C ASP A 86 1.91 -9.84 0.48
N LYS A 87 2.64 -9.66 1.57
CA LYS A 87 2.30 -10.24 2.88
C LYS A 87 1.26 -9.42 3.63
N TYR A 88 1.02 -8.17 3.22
CA TYR A 88 0.01 -7.30 3.81
C TYR A 88 -1.36 -7.57 3.20
N THR A 89 -2.13 -8.46 3.83
CA THR A 89 -3.43 -8.93 3.33
C THR A 89 -4.62 -8.22 3.97
N ALA A 90 -4.57 -7.95 5.27
CA ALA A 90 -5.63 -7.21 5.98
C ALA A 90 -5.61 -5.72 5.61
N ALA A 91 -6.79 -5.10 5.44
CA ALA A 91 -6.90 -3.69 5.06
C ALA A 91 -6.16 -2.76 6.03
N SER A 92 -6.27 -3.02 7.34
CA SER A 92 -5.52 -2.30 8.37
C SER A 92 -4.01 -2.38 8.22
N LYS A 93 -3.49 -3.55 7.81
CA LYS A 93 -2.06 -3.74 7.54
C LYS A 93 -1.64 -3.09 6.24
N GLN A 94 -2.50 -3.10 5.22
CA GLN A 94 -2.25 -2.41 3.96
C GLN A 94 -2.17 -0.89 4.15
N ALA A 95 -3.12 -0.31 4.90
CA ALA A 95 -3.17 1.11 5.21
C ALA A 95 -1.92 1.56 5.98
N LEU A 96 -1.60 0.86 7.07
CA LEU A 96 -0.38 1.13 7.85
C LEU A 96 0.88 1.05 6.97
N ASN A 97 1.00 0.01 6.15
CA ASN A 97 2.20 -0.18 5.34
C ASN A 97 2.24 0.71 4.09
N LEU A 98 1.12 1.27 3.64
CA LEU A 98 1.11 2.34 2.65
C LEU A 98 1.81 3.58 3.22
N GLY A 99 1.51 3.95 4.47
CA GLY A 99 2.22 5.00 5.18
C GLY A 99 3.71 4.70 5.37
N VAL A 100 4.07 3.47 5.73
CA VAL A 100 5.48 3.04 5.88
C VAL A 100 6.24 3.13 4.55
N TYR A 101 5.71 2.56 3.47
CA TYR A 101 6.41 2.61 2.18
C TYR A 101 6.48 4.03 1.61
N GLY A 102 5.50 4.89 1.88
CA GLY A 102 5.62 6.30 1.52
C GLY A 102 6.69 7.05 2.34
N ALA A 103 6.88 6.68 3.62
CA ALA A 103 7.96 7.23 4.43
C ALA A 103 9.33 6.75 3.93
N ASP A 104 9.46 5.47 3.58
CA ASP A 104 10.67 4.90 2.98
C ASP A 104 10.97 5.53 1.60
N LEU A 105 9.94 5.78 0.78
CA LEU A 105 10.04 6.53 -0.47
C LEU A 105 10.59 7.94 -0.23
N SER A 106 10.03 8.67 0.75
CA SER A 106 10.48 10.02 1.09
C SER A 106 11.95 10.01 1.53
N TYR A 107 12.34 9.04 2.37
CA TYR A 107 13.71 8.88 2.83
C TYR A 107 14.67 8.57 1.67
N ALA A 108 14.37 7.57 0.85
CA ALA A 108 15.19 7.21 -0.30
C ALA A 108 15.33 8.39 -1.29
N SER A 109 14.24 9.12 -1.54
CA SER A 109 14.24 10.26 -2.46
C SER A 109 15.09 11.42 -1.94
N VAL A 110 14.95 11.79 -0.66
CA VAL A 110 15.75 12.85 -0.04
C VAL A 110 17.24 12.51 -0.08
N PHE A 111 17.60 11.23 0.07
CA PHE A 111 18.98 10.75 0.02
C PHE A 111 19.50 10.47 -1.40
N ASN A 112 18.72 10.71 -2.45
CA ASN A 112 19.06 10.46 -3.87
C ASN A 112 19.26 8.97 -4.22
N HIS A 113 18.52 8.07 -3.57
CA HIS A 113 18.49 6.64 -3.89
C HIS A 113 17.34 6.36 -4.84
N THR A 114 17.54 6.69 -6.12
CA THR A 114 16.51 6.64 -7.17
C THR A 114 15.91 5.24 -7.36
N GLN A 115 16.75 4.20 -7.36
CA GLN A 115 16.28 2.83 -7.60
C GLN A 115 15.35 2.36 -6.47
N GLU A 116 15.76 2.57 -5.21
CA GLU A 116 14.94 2.27 -4.05
C GLU A 116 13.67 3.10 -4.01
N SER A 117 13.75 4.38 -4.38
CA SER A 117 12.57 5.25 -4.51
C SER A 117 11.54 4.65 -5.46
N MET A 118 11.97 4.17 -6.64
CA MET A 118 11.06 3.52 -7.60
C MET A 118 10.46 2.21 -7.08
N PHE A 119 11.21 1.44 -6.29
CA PHE A 119 10.68 0.23 -5.66
C PHE A 119 9.61 0.57 -4.62
N PHE A 120 9.82 1.59 -3.80
CA PHE A 120 8.83 2.02 -2.81
C PHE A 120 7.61 2.65 -3.46
N THR A 121 7.77 3.45 -4.52
CA THR A 121 6.65 3.91 -5.36
C THR A 121 5.79 2.75 -5.85
N SER A 122 6.42 1.68 -6.34
CA SER A 122 5.70 0.48 -6.81
C SER A 122 4.96 -0.24 -5.67
N CYS A 123 5.58 -0.33 -4.49
CA CYS A 123 4.94 -0.92 -3.30
C CYS A 123 3.75 -0.09 -2.82
N SER A 124 3.91 1.23 -2.74
CA SER A 124 2.85 2.17 -2.36
C SER A 124 1.68 2.11 -3.34
N LYS A 125 1.93 2.14 -4.66
CA LYS A 125 0.88 1.99 -5.67
C LYS A 125 0.08 0.70 -5.46
N LYS A 126 0.78 -0.42 -5.27
CA LYS A 126 0.15 -1.73 -5.09
C LYS A 126 -0.75 -1.79 -3.85
N LEU A 127 -0.36 -1.15 -2.75
CA LEU A 127 -1.21 -1.06 -1.55
C LEU A 127 -2.37 -0.08 -1.76
N ALA A 128 -2.13 1.06 -2.40
CA ALA A 128 -3.17 2.02 -2.76
C ALA A 128 -4.26 1.38 -3.65
N ASP A 129 -3.85 0.56 -4.62
CA ASP A 129 -4.75 -0.20 -5.49
C ASP A 129 -5.63 -1.17 -4.71
N ARG A 130 -5.07 -1.89 -3.73
CA ARG A 130 -5.83 -2.81 -2.88
C ARG A 130 -6.81 -2.10 -1.95
N LEU A 131 -6.46 -0.90 -1.50
CA LEU A 131 -7.29 -0.06 -0.64
C LEU A 131 -8.33 0.74 -1.43
N GLY A 132 -8.29 0.72 -2.77
CA GLY A 132 -9.18 1.52 -3.61
C GLY A 132 -8.91 3.02 -3.53
N VAL A 133 -7.67 3.43 -3.24
CA VAL A 133 -7.21 4.84 -3.19
C VAL A 133 -6.25 5.17 -4.34
N SER A 134 -6.33 4.40 -5.43
CA SER A 134 -5.46 4.50 -6.61
C SER A 134 -5.49 5.83 -7.34
N SER A 135 -6.55 6.62 -7.19
CA SER A 135 -6.72 7.89 -7.90
C SER A 135 -5.53 8.84 -7.68
N ALA A 136 -4.95 8.81 -6.48
CA ALA A 136 -3.75 9.56 -6.13
C ALA A 136 -2.45 8.92 -6.66
N PHE A 137 -2.38 7.58 -6.78
CA PHE A 137 -1.24 6.84 -7.35
C PHE A 137 -1.58 6.26 -8.73
N ASN A 138 -2.12 7.11 -9.61
CA ASN A 138 -2.49 6.72 -10.96
C ASN A 138 -1.25 6.59 -11.88
N ASP A 139 -1.43 5.97 -13.05
CA ASP A 139 -0.30 5.71 -13.96
C ASP A 139 0.41 6.98 -14.41
N SER A 140 -0.32 8.09 -14.61
CA SER A 140 0.30 9.39 -14.96
C SER A 140 1.21 9.94 -13.86
N THR A 141 0.88 9.69 -12.59
CA THR A 141 1.70 10.10 -11.44
C THR A 141 2.99 9.27 -11.41
N ILE A 142 2.88 7.97 -11.68
CA ILE A 142 4.05 7.08 -11.77
C ILE A 142 4.96 7.49 -12.93
N GLU A 143 4.40 7.82 -14.10
CA GLU A 143 5.16 8.33 -15.24
C GLU A 143 5.90 9.62 -14.91
N LEU A 144 5.27 10.55 -14.19
CA LEU A 144 5.92 11.77 -13.72
C LEU A 144 7.08 11.47 -12.76
N MET A 145 6.89 10.57 -11.78
CA MET A 145 7.96 10.13 -10.90
C MET A 145 9.13 9.51 -11.68
N GLN A 146 8.85 8.67 -12.68
CA GLN A 146 9.88 8.07 -13.54
C GLN A 146 10.60 9.12 -14.39
N LYS A 147 9.87 10.09 -14.93
CA LYS A 147 10.44 11.19 -15.71
C LYS A 147 11.39 12.05 -14.86
N HIS A 148 11.01 12.31 -13.62
CA HIS A 148 11.77 13.13 -12.67
C HIS A 148 12.71 12.32 -11.77
N GLN A 149 12.90 11.02 -12.01
CA GLN A 149 13.65 10.12 -11.12
C GLN A 149 15.11 10.54 -10.83
N ASN A 150 15.71 11.35 -11.72
CA ASN A 150 17.07 11.88 -11.60
C ASN A 150 17.12 13.36 -11.20
N ASP A 151 15.96 13.99 -11.00
CA ASP A 151 15.79 15.35 -10.52
C ASP A 151 15.12 15.28 -9.13
N ARG A 152 15.94 15.35 -8.09
CA ARG A 152 15.48 15.18 -6.71
C ARG A 152 14.34 16.13 -6.38
N ASP A 153 14.47 17.40 -6.71
CA ASP A 153 13.52 18.41 -6.26
C ASP A 153 12.19 18.21 -6.99
N ALA A 154 12.23 18.01 -8.31
CA ALA A 154 11.03 17.68 -9.08
C ALA A 154 10.39 16.34 -8.65
N LEU A 155 11.18 15.33 -8.28
CA LEU A 155 10.65 14.07 -7.75
C LEU A 155 9.96 14.27 -6.40
N LEU A 156 10.57 15.04 -5.49
CA LEU A 156 9.99 15.34 -4.18
C LEU A 156 8.70 16.16 -4.30
N ASP A 157 8.61 17.06 -5.28
CA ASP A 157 7.37 17.79 -5.57
C ASP A 157 6.24 16.83 -5.98
N VAL A 158 6.51 15.90 -6.91
CA VAL A 158 5.53 14.89 -7.34
C VAL A 158 5.10 13.99 -6.18
N ILE A 159 6.06 13.54 -5.35
CA ILE A 159 5.76 12.72 -4.16
C ILE A 159 4.87 13.50 -3.18
N SER A 160 5.15 14.78 -2.95
CA SER A 160 4.39 15.63 -2.04
C SER A 160 2.94 15.81 -2.52
N GLU A 161 2.75 16.13 -3.80
CA GLU A 161 1.42 16.25 -4.40
C GLU A 161 0.64 14.93 -4.33
N THR A 162 1.31 13.82 -4.57
CA THR A 162 0.72 12.47 -4.48
C THR A 162 0.22 12.20 -3.06
N TYR A 163 1.01 12.54 -2.05
CA TYR A 163 0.65 12.39 -0.65
C TYR A 163 -0.58 13.21 -0.27
N TRP A 164 -0.62 14.48 -0.67
CA TRP A 164 -1.79 15.33 -0.45
C TRP A 164 -3.02 14.81 -1.17
N GLY A 165 -2.86 14.23 -2.36
CA GLY A 165 -3.93 13.57 -3.09
C GLY A 165 -4.52 12.38 -2.34
N VAL A 166 -3.69 11.52 -1.74
CA VAL A 166 -4.16 10.39 -0.91
C VAL A 166 -4.89 10.89 0.32
N ASP A 167 -4.30 11.84 1.05
CA ASP A 167 -4.88 12.42 2.28
C ASP A 167 -6.23 13.11 2.00
N ALA A 168 -6.32 13.89 0.93
CA ALA A 168 -7.57 14.53 0.50
C ALA A 168 -8.63 13.49 0.12
N TYR A 169 -8.27 12.47 -0.66
CA TYR A 169 -9.20 11.42 -1.06
C TYR A 169 -9.77 10.67 0.15
N LEU A 170 -8.93 10.32 1.13
CA LEU A 170 -9.39 9.64 2.34
C LEU A 170 -10.37 10.50 3.14
N LYS A 171 -10.07 11.80 3.29
CA LYS A 171 -10.94 12.76 3.98
C LYS A 171 -12.27 13.01 3.31
N GLU A 172 -12.27 13.20 2.00
CA GLU A 172 -13.50 13.46 1.23
C GLU A 172 -14.46 12.26 1.21
N ASN A 173 -13.95 11.05 1.47
CA ASN A 173 -14.73 9.82 1.44
C ASN A 173 -15.06 9.27 2.84
N ASP A 174 -14.87 10.06 3.92
CA ASP A 174 -15.06 9.64 5.32
C ASP A 174 -14.22 8.38 5.70
N ARG A 175 -13.05 8.24 5.07
CA ARG A 175 -12.10 7.13 5.26
C ARG A 175 -10.88 7.54 6.08
N ASP A 176 -11.01 8.54 6.96
CA ASP A 176 -9.96 9.04 7.86
C ASP A 176 -9.37 7.96 8.79
N ASN A 177 -10.08 6.85 8.95
CA ASN A 177 -9.63 5.69 9.74
C ASN A 177 -8.63 4.78 9.00
N ILE A 178 -8.29 5.10 7.75
CA ILE A 178 -7.29 4.44 6.90
C ILE A 178 -6.02 5.29 6.85
#